data_AF-A0AAV5SB74-F1
#
_entry.id   AF-A0AAV5SB74-F1
#
_cell.length_a   1.000
_cell.length_b   1.000
_cell.length_c   1.000
_cell.angle_alpha   90.00
_cell.angle_beta   90.00
_cell.angle_gamma   90.00
#
_symmetry.space_group_name_H-M   'P 1'
#
loop_
_entity.id
_entity.type
_entity.pdbx_description
1 polymer ?
#
loop_
_entity_poly.entity_id
_entity_poly.type
_entity_poly.pdbx_seq_one_letter_code
_entity_poly.pdbx_strand_id
1 'polypeptide(L)'
;SGRERFARSSPLTMEQEDPEKAALDKRIQEITEQLGKMDKKNPAQFRARQLLQKELKDIKKGKIKIKSASTKSAEDSVVEQRGMNTCKDLETDESIRIREEGAHKKKRGCLEHINEQQRLEELKEKIAMEEETRRRVQEMLKAIMEMRTTMQLTINKIAEETRAELNVIRKKLEHYDRDLVLRKEIHTRYRKEQQANSSNFIAKCLSAITKLLWYFLFIVAL
;
A
#
# COMPACT_ATOMS: atom_id res chain seq x y z
N SER A 1 -41.68 7.73 -69.03
CA SER A 1 -40.48 6.89 -68.81
C SER A 1 -39.91 7.29 -67.46
N GLY A 2 -39.98 6.53 -66.38
CA GLY A 2 -40.21 5.11 -66.22
C GLY A 2 -39.16 4.57 -65.24
N ARG A 3 -39.47 4.60 -63.93
CA ARG A 3 -39.12 3.59 -62.91
C ARG A 3 -39.33 4.14 -61.51
N GLU A 4 -40.53 3.90 -61.00
CA GLU A 4 -40.78 3.71 -59.58
C GLU A 4 -39.93 2.54 -59.09
N ARG A 5 -39.24 2.71 -57.96
CA ARG A 5 -38.82 1.59 -57.11
C ARG A 5 -39.11 1.94 -55.66
N PHE A 6 -40.19 1.34 -55.20
CA PHE A 6 -40.59 1.12 -53.82
C PHE A 6 -39.41 1.02 -52.85
N ALA A 7 -39.23 2.04 -52.00
CA ALA A 7 -38.62 1.85 -50.69
C ALA A 7 -39.76 1.65 -49.71
N ARG A 8 -40.05 0.37 -49.43
CA ARG A 8 -40.93 -0.05 -48.34
C ARG A 8 -40.47 0.62 -47.05
N SER A 9 -41.36 1.42 -46.47
CA SER A 9 -41.48 1.54 -45.03
C SER A 9 -41.58 0.13 -44.45
N SER A 10 -40.53 -0.31 -43.76
CA SER A 10 -40.61 -1.45 -42.83
C SER A 10 -40.56 -0.91 -41.40
N PRO A 11 -41.32 -1.53 -40.49
CA PRO A 11 -41.73 -0.96 -39.23
C PRO A 11 -40.72 -1.24 -38.11
N LEU A 12 -40.78 -0.42 -37.07
CA LEU A 12 -40.33 -0.67 -35.69
C LEU A 12 -39.79 -2.09 -35.44
N THR A 13 -38.48 -2.27 -35.55
CA THR A 13 -37.78 -3.25 -34.71
C THR A 13 -37.27 -2.49 -33.50
N MET A 14 -38.07 -2.46 -32.43
CA MET A 14 -37.49 -2.35 -31.09
C MET A 14 -36.46 -3.47 -31.01
N GLU A 15 -35.17 -3.12 -31.04
CA GLU A 15 -34.10 -4.06 -30.75
C GLU A 15 -34.42 -4.64 -29.37
N GLN A 16 -34.87 -5.90 -29.34
CA GLN A 16 -34.82 -6.70 -28.14
C GLN A 16 -33.38 -6.67 -27.67
N GLU A 17 -33.10 -5.89 -26.62
CA GLU A 17 -31.82 -5.95 -25.93
C GLU A 17 -31.59 -7.41 -25.57
N ASP A 18 -30.60 -8.02 -26.23
CA ASP A 18 -30.17 -9.38 -25.95
C ASP A 18 -29.95 -9.48 -24.42
N PRO A 19 -30.71 -10.32 -23.68
CA PRO A 19 -30.61 -10.38 -22.23
C PRO A 19 -29.20 -10.76 -21.78
N GLU A 20 -28.46 -11.46 -22.64
CA GLU A 20 -27.04 -11.78 -22.47
C GLU A 20 -26.15 -10.53 -22.56
N LYS A 21 -26.46 -9.60 -23.48
CA LYS A 21 -25.72 -8.35 -23.66
C LYS A 21 -25.97 -7.39 -22.48
N ALA A 22 -27.22 -7.27 -22.04
CA ALA A 22 -27.57 -6.49 -20.85
C ALA A 22 -26.92 -7.04 -19.57
N ALA A 23 -26.79 -8.37 -19.43
CA ALA A 23 -26.09 -9.01 -18.32
C ALA A 23 -24.57 -8.79 -18.38
N LEU A 24 -23.96 -8.84 -19.57
CA LEU A 24 -22.55 -8.52 -19.77
C LEU A 24 -22.26 -7.05 -19.46
N ASP A 25 -23.12 -6.12 -19.87
CA ASP A 25 -22.95 -4.68 -19.61
C ASP A 25 -23.05 -4.36 -18.12
N LYS A 26 -23.99 -4.97 -17.39
CA LYS A 26 -24.05 -4.89 -15.92
C LYS A 26 -22.75 -5.41 -15.28
N ARG A 27 -22.24 -6.55 -15.75
CA ARG A 27 -21.00 -7.13 -15.24
C ARG A 27 -19.78 -6.24 -15.50
N ILE A 28 -19.72 -5.57 -16.66
CA ILE A 28 -18.68 -4.58 -16.98
C ILE A 28 -18.76 -3.40 -16.02
N GLN A 29 -19.96 -2.91 -15.73
CA GLN A 29 -20.19 -1.79 -14.82
C GLN A 29 -19.74 -2.12 -13.40
N GLU A 30 -20.10 -3.30 -12.89
CA GLU A 30 -19.67 -3.80 -11.57
C GLU A 30 -18.13 -3.89 -11.46
N ILE A 31 -17.47 -4.50 -12.45
CA ILE A 31 -16.01 -4.64 -12.45
C ILE A 31 -15.33 -3.27 -12.53
N THR A 32 -15.90 -2.32 -13.28
CA THR A 32 -15.38 -0.95 -13.40
C THR A 32 -15.51 -0.20 -12.08
N GLU A 33 -16.62 -0.36 -11.37
CA GLU A 33 -16.84 0.23 -10.05
C GLU A 33 -15.89 -0.37 -9.00
N GLN A 34 -15.68 -1.69 -9.01
CA GLN A 34 -14.72 -2.36 -8.13
C GLN A 34 -13.29 -1.87 -8.39
N LEU A 35 -12.88 -1.73 -9.65
CA LEU A 35 -11.58 -1.18 -10.02
C LEU A 35 -11.42 0.31 -9.63
N GLY A 36 -12.52 1.08 -9.58
CA GLY A 36 -12.53 2.47 -9.15
C GLY A 36 -12.36 2.64 -7.63
N LYS A 37 -12.90 1.71 -6.84
CA LYS A 37 -12.79 1.69 -5.37
C LYS A 37 -11.45 1.16 -4.85
N MET A 38 -10.68 0.49 -5.71
CA MET A 38 -9.38 -0.08 -5.34
C MET A 38 -8.24 0.94 -5.40
N ASP A 39 -7.40 0.95 -4.36
CA ASP A 39 -6.26 1.85 -4.28
C ASP A 39 -5.13 1.36 -5.20
N LYS A 40 -4.78 2.20 -6.19
CA LYS A 40 -3.74 1.91 -7.17
C LYS A 40 -2.35 1.76 -6.56
N LYS A 41 -2.12 2.28 -5.35
CA LYS A 41 -0.82 2.26 -4.65
C LYS A 41 -0.71 1.13 -3.63
N ASN A 42 -1.78 0.36 -3.39
CA ASN A 42 -1.76 -0.73 -2.42
C ASN A 42 -1.27 -2.04 -3.06
N PRO A 43 -0.09 -2.57 -2.66
CA PRO A 43 0.48 -3.79 -3.24
C PRO A 43 -0.35 -5.06 -2.93
N ALA A 44 -1.10 -5.07 -1.82
CA ALA A 44 -1.97 -6.21 -1.47
C ALA A 44 -3.14 -6.36 -2.46
N GLN A 45 -3.57 -5.27 -3.09
CA GLN A 45 -4.68 -5.25 -4.04
C GLN A 45 -4.22 -5.40 -5.50
N PHE A 46 -2.91 -5.48 -5.75
CA PHE A 46 -2.33 -5.54 -7.09
C PHE A 46 -2.79 -6.79 -7.89
N ARG A 47 -2.77 -7.97 -7.25
CA ARG A 47 -3.20 -9.23 -7.90
C ARG A 47 -4.69 -9.23 -8.22
N ALA A 48 -5.53 -8.79 -7.29
CA ALA A 48 -6.97 -8.64 -7.51
C ALA A 48 -7.26 -7.67 -8.67
N ARG A 49 -6.50 -6.57 -8.78
CA ARG A 49 -6.63 -5.58 -9.86
C ARG A 49 -6.32 -6.18 -11.21
N GLN A 50 -5.25 -6.97 -11.30
CA GLN A 50 -4.87 -7.62 -12.55
C GLN A 50 -5.92 -8.65 -13.00
N LEU A 51 -6.50 -9.41 -12.07
CA LEU A 51 -7.56 -10.36 -12.38
C LEU A 51 -8.81 -9.67 -12.92
N LEU A 52 -9.29 -8.61 -12.25
CA LEU A 52 -10.44 -7.82 -12.70
C LEU A 52 -10.18 -7.12 -14.03
N GLN A 53 -8.97 -6.60 -14.26
CA GLN A 53 -8.59 -6.03 -15.57
C GLN A 53 -8.52 -7.06 -16.69
N LYS A 54 -8.12 -8.31 -16.37
CA LYS A 54 -8.11 -9.41 -17.32
C LYS A 54 -9.54 -9.86 -17.66
N GLU A 55 -10.40 -10.00 -16.66
CA GLU A 55 -11.82 -10.33 -16.84
C GLU A 55 -12.53 -9.28 -17.70
N LEU A 56 -12.30 -7.98 -17.44
CA LEU A 56 -12.87 -6.89 -18.25
C LEU A 56 -12.37 -6.91 -19.70
N LYS A 57 -11.09 -7.26 -19.93
CA LYS A 57 -10.54 -7.43 -21.29
C LYS A 57 -11.13 -8.65 -21.99
N ASP A 58 -11.38 -9.74 -21.27
CA ASP A 58 -11.93 -10.98 -21.83
C ASP A 58 -13.42 -10.83 -22.17
N ILE A 59 -14.18 -10.09 -21.36
CA ILE A 59 -15.57 -9.69 -21.67
C ILE A 59 -15.60 -8.80 -22.93
N LYS A 60 -14.78 -7.75 -23.00
CA LYS A 60 -14.71 -6.87 -24.18
C LYS A 60 -14.29 -7.57 -25.47
N LYS A 61 -13.52 -8.65 -25.35
CA LYS A 61 -13.10 -9.49 -26.49
C LYS A 61 -14.11 -10.60 -26.83
N GLY A 62 -15.27 -10.65 -26.16
CA GLY A 62 -16.30 -11.66 -26.39
C GLY A 62 -15.87 -13.08 -26.03
N LYS A 63 -14.83 -13.24 -25.20
CA LYS A 63 -14.30 -14.55 -24.79
C LYS A 63 -15.10 -15.18 -23.65
N ILE A 64 -15.92 -14.39 -22.96
CA ILE A 64 -16.80 -14.84 -21.88
C ILE A 64 -18.23 -14.84 -22.41
N LYS A 65 -18.78 -16.03 -22.64
CA LYS A 65 -20.20 -16.23 -22.91
C LYS A 65 -20.89 -16.55 -21.59
N ILE A 66 -21.87 -15.75 -21.18
CA ILE A 66 -22.71 -16.08 -20.03
C ILE A 66 -23.59 -17.25 -20.46
N LYS A 67 -23.36 -18.44 -19.89
CA LYS A 67 -24.28 -19.56 -20.08
C LYS A 67 -25.53 -19.27 -19.25
N SER A 68 -26.58 -18.73 -19.86
CA SER A 68 -27.90 -18.75 -19.25
C SER A 68 -28.35 -20.21 -19.13
N ALA A 69 -28.71 -20.65 -17.92
CA ALA A 69 -29.26 -21.98 -17.68
C ALA A 69 -30.56 -22.16 -18.48
N SER A 70 -30.49 -22.96 -19.54
CA SER A 70 -31.64 -23.30 -20.40
C SER A 70 -32.55 -24.28 -19.66
N THR A 71 -33.66 -23.79 -19.13
CA THR A 71 -34.82 -24.61 -18.78
C THR A 71 -35.51 -25.07 -20.07
N LYS A 72 -35.33 -26.33 -20.48
CA LYS A 72 -36.21 -26.97 -21.47
C LYS A 72 -37.02 -28.07 -20.80
N SER A 73 -38.32 -27.81 -20.84
CA SER A 73 -39.47 -28.65 -20.51
C SER A 73 -39.46 -29.96 -21.30
N ALA A 74 -39.92 -31.04 -20.69
CA ALA A 74 -40.14 -32.33 -21.33
C ALA A 74 -41.62 -32.44 -21.73
N GLU A 75 -41.92 -32.23 -23.01
CA GLU A 75 -43.16 -32.70 -23.62
C GLU A 75 -42.82 -33.25 -25.01
N ASP A 76 -42.95 -34.57 -25.15
CA ASP A 76 -43.47 -35.23 -26.35
C ASP A 76 -43.70 -36.71 -26.01
N SER A 77 -44.94 -37.01 -25.61
CA SER A 77 -45.45 -38.38 -25.51
C SER A 77 -46.04 -38.78 -26.86
N VAL A 78 -45.35 -39.67 -27.58
CA VAL A 78 -45.92 -40.35 -28.75
C VAL A 78 -46.21 -41.79 -28.35
N VAL A 79 -47.51 -42.10 -28.28
CA VAL A 79 -48.05 -43.45 -28.11
C VAL A 79 -48.06 -44.11 -29.48
N GLU A 80 -47.30 -45.19 -29.66
CA GLU A 80 -47.61 -46.19 -30.67
C GLU A 80 -47.83 -47.56 -30.02
N GLN A 81 -49.09 -47.98 -30.04
CA GLN A 81 -49.57 -49.32 -29.73
C GLN A 81 -49.41 -50.20 -30.98
N ARG A 82 -48.57 -51.24 -30.92
CA ARG A 82 -48.77 -52.48 -31.71
C ARG A 82 -48.33 -53.69 -30.89
N GLY A 83 -49.17 -54.72 -30.89
CA GLY A 83 -49.10 -55.83 -29.97
C GLY A 83 -48.38 -57.10 -30.46
N MET A 84 -48.54 -58.10 -29.59
CA MET A 84 -48.64 -59.54 -29.82
C MET A 84 -47.46 -60.44 -29.42
N ASN A 85 -47.65 -61.06 -28.25
CA ASN A 85 -47.40 -62.44 -27.84
C ASN A 85 -46.02 -63.09 -28.02
N THR A 86 -45.32 -63.27 -26.89
CA THR A 86 -44.69 -64.56 -26.54
C THR A 86 -44.72 -64.75 -25.01
N CYS A 87 -45.29 -65.87 -24.54
CA CYS A 87 -45.11 -66.38 -23.18
C CYS A 87 -43.66 -66.85 -23.00
N LYS A 88 -42.84 -65.96 -22.47
CA LYS A 88 -41.72 -66.27 -21.58
C LYS A 88 -41.86 -65.29 -20.42
N ASP A 89 -41.46 -65.70 -19.22
CA ASP A 89 -41.49 -64.90 -18.00
C ASP A 89 -40.69 -63.60 -18.19
N LEU A 90 -41.32 -62.61 -18.82
CA LEU A 90 -40.84 -61.25 -18.89
C LEU A 90 -41.31 -60.62 -17.58
N GLU A 91 -40.36 -60.42 -16.67
CA GLU A 91 -40.52 -59.40 -15.63
C GLU A 91 -41.19 -58.20 -16.30
N THR A 92 -42.40 -57.85 -15.84
CA THR A 92 -43.17 -56.75 -16.42
C THR A 92 -42.29 -55.53 -16.54
N ASP A 93 -42.40 -54.77 -17.64
CA ASP A 93 -41.63 -53.54 -17.90
C ASP A 93 -41.59 -52.59 -16.68
N GLU A 94 -42.63 -52.64 -15.84
CA GLU A 94 -42.73 -51.92 -14.58
C GLU A 94 -41.74 -52.38 -13.49
N SER A 95 -41.49 -53.69 -13.35
CA SER A 95 -40.56 -54.21 -12.34
C SER A 95 -39.09 -54.00 -12.74
N ILE A 96 -38.79 -54.00 -14.03
CA ILE A 96 -37.48 -53.57 -14.57
C ILE A 96 -37.29 -52.06 -14.36
N ARG A 97 -38.30 -51.23 -14.68
CA ARG A 97 -38.27 -49.78 -14.42
C ARG A 97 -38.04 -49.42 -12.96
N ILE A 98 -38.76 -50.05 -12.02
CA ILE A 98 -38.60 -49.77 -10.57
C ILE A 98 -37.19 -50.13 -10.09
N ARG A 99 -36.60 -51.22 -10.63
CA ARG A 99 -35.25 -51.64 -10.30
C ARG A 99 -34.20 -50.68 -10.85
N GLU A 100 -34.37 -50.22 -12.09
CA GLU A 100 -33.50 -49.23 -12.72
C GLU A 100 -33.61 -47.85 -12.06
N GLU A 101 -34.81 -47.37 -11.75
CA GLU A 101 -35.03 -46.13 -11.00
C GLU A 101 -34.41 -46.20 -9.59
N GLY A 102 -34.55 -47.35 -8.92
CA GLY A 102 -33.91 -47.60 -7.62
C GLY A 102 -32.37 -47.59 -7.70
N ALA A 103 -31.79 -48.18 -8.74
CA ALA A 103 -30.34 -48.16 -8.98
C ALA A 103 -29.85 -46.75 -9.32
N HIS A 104 -30.60 -46.00 -10.15
CA HIS A 104 -30.29 -44.61 -10.50
C HIS A 104 -30.34 -43.69 -9.28
N LYS A 105 -31.33 -43.86 -8.40
CA LYS A 105 -31.46 -43.06 -7.17
C LYS A 105 -30.31 -43.31 -6.19
N LYS A 106 -29.89 -44.57 -6.03
CA LYS A 106 -28.70 -44.93 -5.23
C LYS A 106 -27.41 -44.38 -5.84
N LYS A 107 -27.25 -44.46 -7.16
CA LYS A 107 -26.09 -43.93 -7.88
C LYS A 107 -26.01 -42.40 -7.75
N ARG A 108 -27.15 -41.71 -7.80
CA ARG A 108 -27.25 -40.26 -7.58
C ARG A 108 -26.85 -39.86 -6.16
N GLY A 109 -27.35 -40.56 -5.14
CA GLY A 109 -26.96 -40.33 -3.75
C GLY A 109 -25.48 -40.58 -3.48
N CYS A 110 -24.89 -41.64 -4.05
CA CYS A 110 -23.44 -41.86 -3.96
C CYS A 110 -22.63 -40.76 -4.65
N LEU A 111 -23.06 -40.28 -5.82
CA LEU A 111 -22.39 -39.18 -6.53
C LEU A 111 -22.46 -37.87 -5.75
N GLU A 112 -23.60 -37.56 -5.14
CA GLU A 112 -23.77 -36.39 -4.27
C GLU A 112 -22.84 -36.47 -3.04
N HIS A 113 -22.76 -37.65 -2.41
CA HIS A 113 -21.85 -37.86 -1.27
C HIS A 113 -20.37 -37.76 -1.64
N ILE A 114 -19.97 -38.26 -2.82
CA ILE A 114 -18.60 -38.12 -3.33
C ILE A 114 -18.28 -36.65 -3.61
N ASN A 115 -19.20 -35.92 -4.23
CA ASN A 115 -19.03 -34.50 -4.51
C ASN A 115 -18.94 -33.67 -3.21
N GLU A 116 -19.73 -34.02 -2.20
CA GLU A 116 -19.69 -33.36 -0.90
C GLU A 116 -18.41 -33.68 -0.12
N GLN A 117 -17.91 -34.92 -0.18
CA GLN A 117 -16.61 -35.28 0.36
C GLN A 117 -15.45 -34.52 -0.31
N GLN A 118 -15.45 -34.41 -1.64
CA GLN A 118 -14.44 -33.62 -2.37
C GLN A 118 -14.49 -32.15 -1.94
N ARG A 119 -15.69 -31.58 -1.79
CA ARG A 119 -15.85 -30.19 -1.35
C ARG A 119 -15.33 -29.96 0.07
N LEU A 120 -15.52 -30.93 0.97
CA LEU A 120 -14.98 -30.89 2.33
C LEU A 120 -13.45 -31.01 2.36
N GLU A 121 -12.86 -31.84 1.49
CA GLU A 121 -11.40 -31.94 1.35
C GLU A 121 -10.79 -30.63 0.83
N GLU A 122 -11.37 -30.03 -0.21
CA GLU A 122 -10.93 -28.71 -0.70
C GLU A 122 -11.03 -27.61 0.37
N LEU A 123 -12.07 -27.64 1.20
CA LEU A 123 -12.21 -26.68 2.30
C LEU A 123 -11.16 -26.90 3.38
N LYS A 124 -10.83 -28.15 3.72
CA LYS A 124 -9.76 -28.47 4.67
C LYS A 124 -8.40 -28.00 4.16
N GLU A 125 -8.11 -28.22 2.88
CA GLU A 125 -6.86 -27.75 2.27
C GLU A 125 -6.78 -26.21 2.29
N LYS A 126 -7.88 -25.52 1.97
CA LYS A 126 -7.94 -24.05 2.04
C LYS A 126 -7.71 -23.54 3.46
N ILE A 127 -8.33 -24.15 4.47
CA ILE A 127 -8.14 -23.77 5.88
C ILE A 127 -6.67 -23.98 6.28
N ALA A 128 -6.08 -25.11 5.92
CA ALA A 128 -4.67 -25.39 6.24
C ALA A 128 -3.72 -24.37 5.60
N MET A 129 -3.95 -24.01 4.33
CA MET A 129 -3.19 -22.97 3.64
C MET A 129 -3.37 -21.60 4.29
N GLU A 130 -4.59 -21.26 4.70
CA GLU A 130 -4.88 -19.98 5.35
C GLU A 130 -4.22 -19.89 6.73
N GLU A 131 -4.26 -20.96 7.52
CA GLU A 131 -3.54 -21.05 8.80
C GLU A 131 -2.02 -20.92 8.63
N GLU A 132 -1.45 -21.56 7.61
CA GLU A 132 -0.02 -21.43 7.31
C GLU A 132 0.33 -19.99 6.94
N THR A 133 -0.47 -19.33 6.09
CA THR A 133 -0.24 -17.92 5.75
C THR A 133 -0.38 -17.02 6.98
N ARG A 134 -1.33 -17.30 7.88
CA ARG A 134 -1.51 -16.56 9.13
C ARG A 134 -0.30 -16.72 10.05
N ARG A 135 0.27 -17.92 10.17
CA ARG A 135 1.51 -18.16 10.93
C ARG A 135 2.68 -17.38 10.34
N ARG A 136 2.89 -17.43 9.03
CA ARG A 136 3.96 -16.68 8.35
C ARG A 136 3.81 -15.17 8.55
N VAL A 137 2.59 -14.64 8.49
CA VAL A 137 2.32 -13.22 8.77
C VAL A 137 2.60 -12.87 10.23
N GLN A 138 2.24 -13.73 11.18
CA GLN A 138 2.57 -13.51 12.60
C GLN A 138 4.07 -13.50 12.86
N GLU A 139 4.82 -14.40 12.25
CA GLU A 139 6.30 -14.43 12.33
C GLU A 139 6.92 -13.17 11.72
N MET A 140 6.42 -12.73 10.56
CA MET A 140 6.84 -11.45 9.97
C MET A 140 6.55 -10.26 10.88
N LEU A 141 5.34 -10.19 11.47
CA LEU A 141 4.99 -9.11 12.39
C LEU A 141 5.90 -9.10 13.62
N LYS A 142 6.22 -10.28 14.15
CA LYS A 142 7.17 -10.42 15.26
C LYS A 142 8.55 -9.90 14.87
N ALA A 143 9.07 -10.29 13.71
CA ALA A 143 10.36 -9.82 13.20
C ALA A 143 10.37 -8.29 12.99
N ILE A 144 9.29 -7.71 12.45
CA ILE A 144 9.15 -6.26 12.28
C ILE A 144 9.16 -5.55 13.63
N MET A 145 8.48 -6.09 14.65
CA MET A 145 8.49 -5.52 16.00
C MET A 145 9.89 -5.59 16.63
N GLU A 146 10.58 -6.73 16.54
CA GLU A 146 11.94 -6.90 17.04
C GLU A 146 12.94 -5.97 16.34
N MET A 147 12.80 -5.80 15.03
CA MET A 147 13.61 -4.85 14.27
C MET A 147 13.31 -3.41 14.70
N ARG A 148 12.05 -3.05 14.90
CA ARG A 148 11.64 -1.73 15.41
C ARG A 148 12.26 -1.45 16.78
N THR A 149 12.21 -2.41 17.71
CA THR A 149 12.80 -2.23 19.04
C THR A 149 14.31 -2.06 18.97
N THR A 150 14.98 -2.84 18.12
CA THR A 150 16.43 -2.73 17.92
C THR A 150 16.80 -1.38 17.33
N MET A 151 16.06 -0.92 16.32
CA MET A 151 16.29 0.38 15.70
C MET A 151 16.02 1.54 16.67
N GLN A 152 15.04 1.41 17.56
CA GLN A 152 14.80 2.42 18.59
C GLN A 152 15.99 2.52 19.57
N LEU A 153 16.57 1.38 19.96
CA LEU A 153 17.75 1.34 20.83
C LEU A 153 18.96 1.99 20.16
N THR A 154 19.20 1.71 18.86
CA THR A 154 20.31 2.34 18.14
C THR A 154 20.13 3.84 17.97
N ILE A 155 18.91 4.30 17.67
CA ILE A 155 18.58 5.74 17.62
C ILE A 155 18.86 6.41 18.96
N ASN A 156 18.42 5.80 20.07
CA ASN A 156 18.63 6.36 21.39
C ASN A 156 20.13 6.46 21.72
N LYS A 157 20.91 5.42 21.40
CA LYS A 157 22.36 5.42 21.60
C LYS A 157 23.05 6.52 20.80
N ILE A 158 22.72 6.68 19.52
CA ILE A 158 23.26 7.76 18.68
C ILE A 158 22.89 9.13 19.25
N ALA A 159 21.65 9.29 19.73
CA ALA A 159 21.20 10.55 20.33
C ALA A 159 21.97 10.88 21.62
N GLU A 160 22.27 9.88 22.45
CA GLU A 160 23.07 10.05 23.67
C GLU A 160 24.53 10.42 23.36
N GLU A 161 25.16 9.70 22.42
CA GLU A 161 26.52 9.98 21.96
C GLU A 161 26.61 11.40 21.37
N THR A 162 25.66 11.77 20.50
CA THR A 162 25.59 13.12 19.91
C THR A 162 25.42 14.20 20.98
N ARG A 163 24.56 13.98 21.99
CA ARG A 163 24.41 14.93 23.11
C ARG A 163 25.68 15.06 23.93
N ALA A 164 26.41 13.96 24.14
CA ALA A 164 27.69 13.98 24.85
C ALA A 164 28.74 14.79 24.07
N GLU A 165 28.87 14.55 22.76
CA GLU A 165 29.78 15.28 21.88
C GLU A 165 29.45 16.78 21.83
N LEU A 166 28.17 17.13 21.67
CA LEU A 166 27.72 18.53 21.70
C LEU A 166 28.03 19.20 23.04
N ASN A 167 27.90 18.51 24.16
CA ASN A 167 28.29 19.04 25.47
C ASN A 167 29.79 19.29 25.58
N VAL A 168 30.64 18.43 24.98
CA VAL A 168 32.09 18.65 24.92
C VAL A 168 32.42 19.89 24.08
N ILE A 169 31.79 20.04 22.91
CA ILE A 169 31.97 21.21 22.05
C ILE A 169 31.53 22.48 22.79
N ARG A 170 30.37 22.45 23.44
CA ARG A 170 29.88 23.59 24.24
C ARG A 170 30.89 24.01 25.30
N LYS A 171 31.43 23.07 26.07
CA LYS A 171 32.45 23.36 27.10
C LYS A 171 33.72 23.97 26.51
N LYS A 172 34.17 23.49 25.35
CA LYS A 172 35.33 24.08 24.65
C LYS A 172 35.03 25.52 24.24
N LEU A 173 33.83 25.78 23.72
CA LEU A 173 33.41 27.11 23.27
C LEU A 173 33.31 28.09 24.46
N GLU A 174 32.72 27.65 25.57
CA GLU A 174 32.69 28.43 26.83
C GLU A 174 34.11 28.77 27.32
N HIS A 175 35.08 27.88 27.15
CA HIS A 175 36.47 28.16 27.50
C HIS A 175 37.10 29.20 26.58
N TYR A 176 36.88 29.10 25.27
CA TYR A 176 37.34 30.10 24.31
C TYR A 176 36.74 31.49 24.58
N ASP A 177 35.47 31.57 24.95
CA ASP A 177 34.82 32.84 25.30
C ASP A 177 35.47 33.47 26.54
N ARG A 178 35.77 32.67 27.57
CA ARG A 178 36.49 33.14 28.77
C ARG A 178 37.90 33.63 28.41
N ASP A 179 38.61 32.92 27.56
CA ASP A 179 39.94 33.32 27.10
C ASP A 179 39.90 34.63 26.31
N LEU A 180 38.88 34.85 25.48
CA LEU A 180 38.70 36.10 24.76
C LEU A 180 38.45 37.28 25.71
N VAL A 181 37.63 37.08 26.74
CA VAL A 181 37.40 38.09 27.79
C VAL A 181 38.71 38.41 28.50
N LEU A 182 39.46 37.38 28.93
CA LEU A 182 40.73 37.54 29.62
C LEU A 182 41.77 38.28 28.77
N ARG A 183 41.88 37.96 27.47
CA ARG A 183 42.76 38.69 26.54
C ARG A 183 42.38 40.17 26.42
N LYS A 184 41.09 40.49 26.36
CA LYS A 184 40.61 41.88 26.35
C LYS A 184 40.95 42.60 27.65
N GLU A 185 40.79 41.94 28.80
CA GLU A 185 41.17 42.51 30.10
C GLU A 185 42.67 42.78 30.19
N ILE A 186 43.52 41.83 29.80
CA ILE A 186 44.98 42.01 29.78
C ILE A 186 45.36 43.18 28.87
N HIS A 187 44.82 43.22 27.65
CA HIS A 187 45.11 44.28 26.70
C HIS A 187 44.67 45.66 27.22
N THR A 188 43.50 45.76 27.85
CA THR A 188 43.02 47.02 28.43
C THR A 188 43.85 47.46 29.63
N ARG A 189 44.28 46.55 30.50
CA ARG A 189 45.21 46.85 31.60
C ARG A 189 46.55 47.35 31.08
N TYR A 190 47.15 46.62 30.14
CA TYR A 190 48.43 47.00 29.53
C TYR A 190 48.38 48.38 28.87
N ARG A 191 47.30 48.68 28.13
CA ARG A 191 47.09 50.01 27.53
C ARG A 191 47.01 51.11 28.59
N LYS A 192 46.31 50.89 29.71
CA LYS A 192 46.22 51.85 30.81
C LYS A 192 47.58 52.07 31.49
N GLU A 193 48.35 51.01 31.71
CA GLU A 193 49.71 51.12 32.25
C GLU A 193 50.64 51.90 31.33
N GLN A 194 50.61 51.65 30.02
CA GLN A 194 51.38 52.44 29.06
C GLN A 194 50.98 53.92 29.07
N GLN A 195 49.68 54.23 29.16
CA GLN A 195 49.19 55.60 29.23
C GLN A 195 49.62 56.29 30.54
N ALA A 196 49.61 55.58 31.67
CA ALA A 196 50.08 56.09 32.95
C ALA A 196 51.60 56.30 32.98
N ASN A 197 52.37 55.38 32.39
CA ASN A 197 53.84 55.49 32.33
C ASN A 197 54.28 56.62 31.40
N SER A 198 53.63 56.76 30.24
CA SER A 198 53.90 57.86 29.31
C SER A 198 53.53 59.22 29.90
N SER A 199 52.38 59.34 30.58
CA SER A 199 52.00 60.59 31.25
C SER A 199 52.96 60.96 32.39
N ASN A 200 53.42 59.97 33.18
CA ASN A 200 54.42 60.19 34.23
C ASN A 200 55.78 60.62 33.65
N PHE A 201 56.19 60.02 32.54
CA PHE A 201 57.41 60.44 31.83
C PHE A 201 57.30 61.88 31.31
N ILE A 202 56.18 62.22 30.64
CA ILE A 202 55.91 63.59 30.16
C ILE A 202 55.93 64.59 31.33
N ALA A 203 55.29 64.26 32.46
CA ALA A 203 55.27 65.11 33.65
C ALA A 203 56.67 65.36 34.21
N LYS A 204 57.54 64.33 34.25
CA LYS A 204 58.95 64.48 34.67
C LYS A 204 59.73 65.38 33.72
N CYS A 205 59.58 65.20 32.40
CA CYS A 205 60.22 66.05 31.40
C CYS A 205 59.76 67.50 31.51
N LEU A 206 58.45 67.75 31.63
CA LEU A 206 57.90 69.10 31.81
C LEU A 206 58.42 69.74 33.10
N SER A 207 58.45 69.00 34.21
CA SER A 207 59.01 69.51 35.48
C SER A 207 60.48 69.91 35.34
N ALA A 208 61.29 69.10 34.63
CA ALA A 208 62.69 69.42 34.39
C ALA A 208 62.86 70.67 33.51
N ILE A 209 62.07 70.80 32.44
CA ILE A 209 62.06 71.99 31.58
C ILE A 209 61.66 73.24 32.38
N THR A 210 60.61 73.16 33.19
CA THR A 210 60.17 74.29 34.03
C THR A 210 61.26 74.73 35.00
N LYS A 211 61.97 73.77 35.64
CA LYS A 211 63.11 74.10 36.51
C LYS A 211 64.24 74.79 35.73
N LEU A 212 64.60 74.26 34.56
CA LEU A 212 65.62 74.87 33.70
C LEU A 212 65.25 76.30 33.30
N LEU A 213 64.01 76.53 32.86
CA LEU A 213 63.51 77.86 32.51
C LEU A 213 63.58 78.82 33.71
N TRP A 214 63.27 78.34 34.91
CA TRP A 214 63.36 79.14 36.14
C TRP A 214 64.80 79.56 36.44
N TYR A 215 65.76 78.64 36.31
CA TYR A 215 67.19 78.96 36.45
C TYR A 215 67.67 79.95 35.39
N PHE A 216 67.26 79.79 34.13
CA PHE A 216 67.60 80.73 33.06
C PHE A 216 67.07 82.13 33.36
N LEU A 217 65.81 82.26 33.78
CA LEU A 217 65.23 83.53 34.17
C LEU A 217 65.96 84.15 35.37
N PHE A 218 66.35 83.34 36.35
CA PHE A 218 67.13 83.80 37.50
C PHE A 218 68.51 84.33 37.10
N ILE A 219 69.20 83.65 36.18
CA ILE A 219 70.51 84.10 35.66
C ILE A 219 70.37 85.40 34.87
N VAL A 220 69.33 85.55 34.05
CA VAL A 220 69.09 86.79 33.28
C VAL A 220 68.68 87.97 34.16
N ALA A 221 68.08 87.71 35.32
CA ALA A 221 67.66 88.73 36.28
C ALA A 221 68.80 89.26 37.18
N LEU A 222 69.93 88.55 37.24
CA LEU A 222 71.18 88.96 37.90
C LEU A 222 72.03 89.82 36.95
#